data_AF-A0A1V2VVX2-F1
#
_entry.id   AF-A0A1V2VVX2-F1
#
_cell.length_a   1.000
_cell.length_b   1.000
_cell.length_c   1.000
_cell.angle_alpha   90.00
_cell.angle_beta   90.00
_cell.angle_gamma   90.00
#
_symmetry.space_group_name_H-M   'P 1'
#
loop_
_entity.id
_entity.type
_entity.pdbx_description
1 polymer ?
#
loop_
_entity_poly.entity_id
_entity_poly.type
_entity_poly.pdbx_seq_one_letter_code
_entity_poly.pdbx_strand_id
1 'polypeptide(L)'
;MKTKLIAAAFLACFASLASAQVTEAQARNALQVQASASSVHPFCKADFLAKQEQQLNGTIARADFVTANAQGEIFAANVASCGLQAGNSLPQWADQAGRLLATAVIAATRVPGGMATPKTTSSGERAELLLAYAMQNGSPTAAELLRMLQQSNYKTFN
;
A
#
# COMPACT_ATOMS: atom_id res chain seq x y z
N MET A 1 26.63 51.32 31.98
CA MET A 1 26.00 51.03 30.67
C MET A 1 26.83 49.98 29.92
N LYS A 2 26.14 49.10 29.17
CA LYS A 2 26.62 48.05 28.23
C LYS A 2 26.93 46.66 28.84
N THR A 3 25.92 45.78 28.94
CA THR A 3 25.52 44.67 28.00
C THR A 3 26.50 43.48 28.01
N LYS A 4 26.18 42.39 28.74
CA LYS A 4 25.50 41.14 28.30
C LYS A 4 26.14 40.48 27.07
N LEU A 5 26.50 39.19 27.18
CA LEU A 5 25.85 38.10 26.44
C LEU A 5 26.40 36.72 26.88
N ILE A 6 25.47 35.88 27.30
CA ILE A 6 25.62 34.46 27.62
C ILE A 6 25.70 33.72 26.28
N ALA A 7 26.79 33.00 26.03
CA ALA A 7 26.90 32.10 24.89
C ALA A 7 26.08 30.83 25.18
N ALA A 8 24.80 30.85 24.81
CA ALA A 8 24.01 29.64 24.70
C ALA A 8 24.53 28.83 23.50
N ALA A 9 25.23 27.74 23.79
CA ALA A 9 25.51 26.71 22.80
C ALA A 9 24.17 26.07 22.40
N PHE A 10 23.62 26.54 21.29
CA PHE A 10 22.54 25.84 20.60
C PHE A 10 23.07 24.48 20.15
N LEU A 11 22.80 23.43 20.93
CA LEU A 11 22.64 22.10 20.38
C LEU A 11 21.49 22.19 19.38
N ALA A 12 21.83 22.42 18.12
CA ALA A 12 20.95 22.17 17.01
C ALA A 12 20.62 20.68 17.04
N CYS A 13 19.52 20.33 17.70
CA CYS A 13 18.83 19.07 17.48
C CYS A 13 18.54 19.01 15.98
N PHE A 14 19.35 18.25 15.26
CA PHE A 14 18.94 17.63 14.01
C PHE A 14 17.77 16.71 14.37
N ALA A 15 16.57 17.28 14.48
CA ALA A 15 15.31 16.57 14.38
C ALA A 15 15.23 16.08 12.93
N SER A 16 16.05 15.08 12.63
CA SER A 16 15.82 14.19 11.52
C SER A 16 14.43 13.65 11.77
N LEU A 17 13.48 14.03 10.93
CA LEU A 17 12.22 13.30 10.78
C LEU A 17 12.62 11.86 10.48
N ALA A 18 12.80 11.05 11.53
CA ALA A 18 12.99 9.63 11.41
C ALA A 18 11.68 9.13 10.80
N SER A 19 11.70 8.93 9.48
CA SER A 19 10.66 8.18 8.79
C SER A 19 10.63 6.82 9.49
N ALA A 20 9.58 6.60 10.30
CA ALA A 20 9.45 5.37 11.05
C ALA A 20 9.50 4.21 10.05
N GLN A 21 10.56 3.40 10.15
CA GLN A 21 10.72 2.23 9.30
C GLN A 21 9.54 1.29 9.55
N VAL A 22 8.97 0.75 8.48
CA VAL A 22 7.90 -0.24 8.58
C VAL A 22 8.57 -1.56 8.93
N THR A 23 8.17 -2.13 10.05
CA THR A 23 8.72 -3.40 10.53
C THR A 23 8.15 -4.58 9.75
N GLU A 24 8.88 -5.70 9.73
CA GLU A 24 8.36 -6.96 9.19
C GLU A 24 7.05 -7.38 9.88
N ALA A 25 6.93 -7.18 11.20
CA ALA A 25 5.71 -7.52 11.95
C ALA A 25 4.50 -6.70 11.45
N GLN A 26 4.67 -5.41 11.17
CA GLN A 26 3.64 -4.57 10.59
C GLN A 26 3.24 -5.03 9.19
N ALA A 27 4.22 -5.36 8.33
CA ALA A 27 3.95 -5.86 6.99
C ALA A 27 3.22 -7.20 6.99
N ARG A 28 3.64 -8.13 7.87
CA ARG A 28 2.98 -9.43 8.05
C ARG A 28 1.56 -9.27 8.56
N ASN A 29 1.32 -8.38 9.53
CA ASN A 29 -0.02 -8.06 10.00
C ASN A 29 -0.88 -7.52 8.85
N ALA A 30 -0.38 -6.55 8.08
CA ALA A 30 -1.12 -6.01 6.94
C ALA A 30 -1.48 -7.09 5.91
N LEU A 31 -0.59 -8.04 5.60
CA LEU A 31 -0.92 -9.19 4.77
C LEU A 31 -1.97 -10.10 5.39
N GLN A 32 -1.91 -10.37 6.71
CA GLN A 32 -2.92 -11.17 7.40
C GLN A 32 -4.30 -10.54 7.33
N VAL A 33 -4.40 -9.24 7.61
CA VAL A 33 -5.68 -8.53 7.51
C VAL A 33 -6.15 -8.50 6.05
N GLN A 34 -5.26 -8.34 5.07
CA GLN A 34 -5.68 -8.36 3.66
C GLN A 34 -6.13 -9.75 3.20
N ALA A 35 -5.43 -10.81 3.60
CA ALA A 35 -5.83 -12.17 3.30
C ALA A 35 -7.22 -12.49 3.86
N SER A 36 -7.58 -11.92 5.02
CA SER A 36 -8.90 -12.10 5.63
C SER A 36 -10.05 -11.41 4.89
N ALA A 37 -9.75 -10.53 3.92
CA ALA A 37 -10.77 -9.85 3.11
C ALA A 37 -11.42 -10.77 2.07
N SER A 38 -10.88 -11.98 1.84
CA SER A 38 -11.45 -13.01 0.97
C SER A 38 -11.65 -14.31 1.76
N SER A 39 -12.82 -14.93 1.61
CA SER A 39 -13.13 -16.25 2.18
C SER A 39 -12.69 -17.43 1.29
N VAL A 40 -12.21 -17.14 0.08
CA VAL A 40 -11.82 -18.16 -0.90
C VAL A 40 -10.33 -18.45 -0.79
N HIS A 41 -9.96 -19.72 -0.66
CA HIS A 41 -8.56 -20.13 -0.71
C HIS A 41 -8.03 -19.97 -2.14
N PRO A 42 -7.02 -19.10 -2.36
CA PRO A 42 -6.53 -18.82 -3.70
C PRO A 42 -5.66 -19.95 -4.22
N PHE A 43 -5.56 -20.03 -5.54
CA PHE A 43 -4.61 -20.89 -6.20
C PHE A 43 -3.22 -20.23 -6.23
N CYS A 44 -2.32 -20.68 -5.36
CA CYS A 44 -1.00 -20.08 -5.18
C CYS A 44 0.04 -20.54 -6.20
N LYS A 45 -0.24 -20.30 -7.49
CA LYS A 45 0.75 -20.44 -8.56
C LYS A 45 1.10 -19.08 -9.15
N ALA A 46 2.39 -18.87 -9.42
CA ALA A 46 2.91 -17.60 -9.91
C ALA A 46 2.26 -17.13 -11.22
N ASP A 47 1.97 -18.06 -12.14
CA ASP A 47 1.28 -17.76 -13.41
C ASP A 47 -0.16 -17.29 -13.22
N PHE A 48 -0.87 -17.85 -12.24
CA PHE A 48 -2.22 -17.43 -11.89
C PHE A 48 -2.24 -16.03 -11.28
N LEU A 49 -1.33 -15.74 -10.33
CA LEU A 49 -1.23 -14.42 -9.72
C LEU A 49 -0.83 -13.34 -10.74
N ALA A 50 0.08 -13.67 -11.66
CA ALA A 50 0.45 -12.77 -12.76
C ALA A 50 -0.74 -12.45 -13.70
N LYS A 51 -1.60 -13.45 -13.98
CA LYS A 51 -2.83 -13.22 -14.77
C LYS A 51 -3.82 -12.31 -14.06
N GLN A 52 -3.95 -12.42 -12.73
CA GLN A 52 -4.81 -11.52 -11.95
C GLN A 52 -4.33 -10.06 -12.05
N GLU A 53 -3.02 -9.84 -11.92
CA GLU A 53 -2.43 -8.51 -12.08
C GLU A 53 -2.64 -7.96 -13.50
N GLN A 54 -2.40 -8.78 -14.53
CA GLN A 54 -2.64 -8.40 -15.93
C GLN A 54 -4.10 -8.04 -16.17
N GLN A 55 -5.04 -8.81 -15.61
CA GLN A 55 -6.47 -8.54 -15.71
C GLN A 55 -6.83 -7.20 -15.08
N LEU A 56 -6.36 -6.93 -13.86
CA LEU A 56 -6.60 -5.65 -13.19
C LEU A 56 -6.06 -4.47 -14.00
N ASN A 57 -4.83 -4.57 -14.50
CA ASN A 57 -4.22 -3.53 -15.33
C ASN A 57 -5.02 -3.26 -16.61
N GLY A 58 -5.54 -4.32 -17.25
CA GLY A 58 -6.42 -4.21 -18.41
C GLY A 58 -7.79 -3.59 -18.10
N THR A 59 -8.31 -3.79 -16.89
CA THR A 59 -9.56 -3.15 -16.43
C THR A 59 -9.35 -1.66 -16.16
N ILE A 60 -8.24 -1.30 -15.49
CA ILE A 60 -7.84 0.11 -15.27
C ILE A 60 -7.62 0.84 -16.58
N ALA A 61 -6.93 0.22 -17.55
CA ALA A 61 -6.67 0.82 -18.86
C ALA A 61 -7.96 1.14 -19.64
N ARG A 62 -9.05 0.41 -19.36
CA ARG A 62 -10.38 0.65 -19.93
C ARG A 62 -11.21 1.66 -19.14
N ALA A 63 -10.65 2.26 -18.09
CA ALA A 63 -11.34 3.16 -17.16
C ALA A 63 -12.59 2.56 -16.49
N ASP A 64 -12.69 1.22 -16.42
CA ASP A 64 -13.72 0.54 -15.64
C ASP A 64 -13.32 0.49 -14.17
N PHE A 65 -13.43 1.64 -13.50
CA PHE A 65 -12.94 1.83 -12.15
C PHE A 65 -13.76 1.07 -11.09
N VAL A 66 -15.04 0.83 -11.34
CA VAL A 66 -15.89 0.04 -10.45
C VAL A 66 -15.41 -1.40 -10.42
N THR A 67 -15.21 -2.00 -11.60
CA THR A 67 -14.71 -3.37 -11.72
C THR A 67 -13.26 -3.48 -11.24
N ALA A 68 -12.41 -2.50 -11.55
CA ALA A 68 -11.01 -2.51 -11.11
C ALA A 68 -10.89 -2.44 -9.58
N ASN A 69 -11.70 -1.62 -8.91
CA ASN A 69 -11.77 -1.59 -7.45
C ASN A 69 -12.14 -2.97 -6.87
N ALA A 70 -13.23 -3.57 -7.35
CA ALA A 70 -13.68 -4.88 -6.89
C ALA A 70 -12.65 -6.00 -7.14
N GLN A 71 -12.05 -6.02 -8.34
CA GLN A 71 -11.03 -7.00 -8.70
C GLN A 71 -9.75 -6.85 -7.86
N GLY A 72 -9.24 -5.62 -7.73
CA GLY A 72 -7.97 -5.38 -7.06
C GLY A 72 -8.00 -5.75 -5.58
N GLU A 73 -9.12 -5.53 -4.89
CA GLU A 73 -9.34 -6.00 -3.50
C GLU A 73 -9.20 -7.52 -3.37
N ILE A 74 -9.89 -8.26 -4.24
CA ILE A 74 -9.89 -9.73 -4.25
C ILE A 74 -8.49 -10.25 -4.62
N PHE A 75 -7.86 -9.68 -5.64
CA PHE A 75 -6.55 -10.12 -6.11
C PHE A 75 -5.47 -9.82 -5.07
N ALA A 76 -5.52 -8.67 -4.39
CA ALA A 76 -4.64 -8.36 -3.28
C ALA A 76 -4.81 -9.35 -2.12
N ALA A 77 -6.05 -9.74 -1.78
CA ALA A 77 -6.32 -10.76 -0.77
C ALA A 77 -5.75 -12.14 -1.15
N ASN A 78 -5.85 -12.52 -2.43
CA ASN A 78 -5.27 -13.77 -2.94
C ASN A 78 -3.75 -13.77 -2.82
N VAL A 79 -3.09 -12.70 -3.28
CA VAL A 79 -1.63 -12.57 -3.18
C VAL A 79 -1.18 -12.56 -1.73
N ALA A 80 -1.89 -11.87 -0.83
CA ALA A 80 -1.56 -11.84 0.58
C ALA A 80 -1.66 -13.23 1.24
N SER A 81 -2.72 -13.98 0.94
CA SER A 81 -2.90 -15.35 1.43
C SER A 81 -1.79 -16.29 0.92
N CYS A 82 -1.43 -16.19 -0.36
CA CYS A 82 -0.31 -16.95 -0.91
C CYS A 82 1.04 -16.58 -0.31
N GLY A 83 1.29 -15.28 -0.09
CA GLY A 83 2.54 -14.81 0.52
C GLY A 83 2.71 -15.29 1.96
N LEU A 84 1.62 -15.38 2.73
CA LEU A 84 1.66 -15.93 4.08
C LEU A 84 1.95 -17.44 4.12
N GLN A 85 1.58 -18.19 3.07
CA GLN A 85 1.88 -19.62 2.94
C GLN A 85 3.31 -19.89 2.48
N ALA A 86 3.86 -19.03 1.62
CA ALA A 86 5.19 -19.23 1.03
C ALA A 86 6.32 -19.15 2.06
N GLY A 87 6.14 -18.41 3.16
CA GLY A 87 7.10 -18.33 4.28
C GLY A 87 8.42 -17.63 3.96
N ASN A 88 8.74 -17.42 2.68
CA ASN A 88 9.94 -16.76 2.17
C ASN A 88 9.59 -15.45 1.43
N SER A 89 10.54 -14.50 1.43
CA SER A 89 10.48 -13.26 0.64
C SER A 89 9.29 -12.32 0.92
N LEU A 90 9.05 -12.00 2.20
CA LEU A 90 8.01 -11.06 2.62
C LEU A 90 8.00 -9.72 1.83
N PRO A 91 9.15 -9.10 1.48
CA PRO A 91 9.15 -7.88 0.69
C PRO A 91 8.50 -7.99 -0.70
N GLN A 92 8.70 -9.12 -1.39
CA GLN A 92 8.12 -9.33 -2.72
C GLN A 92 6.60 -9.52 -2.64
N TRP A 93 6.13 -10.25 -1.63
CA TRP A 93 4.70 -10.42 -1.39
C TRP A 93 4.01 -9.13 -0.95
N ALA A 94 4.70 -8.32 -0.13
CA ALA A 94 4.24 -7.00 0.25
C ALA A 94 4.15 -6.06 -0.95
N ASP A 95 5.14 -6.07 -1.85
CA ASP A 95 5.09 -5.31 -3.10
C ASP A 95 3.86 -5.72 -3.92
N GLN A 96 3.74 -7.00 -4.27
CA GLN A 96 2.69 -7.46 -5.17
C GLN A 96 1.28 -7.23 -4.60
N ALA A 97 1.05 -7.57 -3.32
CA ALA A 97 -0.25 -7.32 -2.66
C ALA A 97 -0.53 -5.82 -2.55
N GLY A 98 0.49 -5.03 -2.16
CA GLY A 98 0.41 -3.59 -2.05
C GLY A 98 0.07 -2.92 -3.37
N ARG A 99 0.64 -3.38 -4.50
CA ARG A 99 0.37 -2.82 -5.83
C ARG A 99 -1.07 -3.04 -6.28
N LEU A 100 -1.58 -4.26 -6.11
CA LEU A 100 -2.96 -4.61 -6.44
C LEU A 100 -3.95 -3.82 -5.59
N LEU A 101 -3.68 -3.72 -4.29
CA LEU A 101 -4.54 -2.98 -3.35
C LEU A 101 -4.52 -1.47 -3.62
N ALA A 102 -3.33 -0.88 -3.85
CA ALA A 102 -3.20 0.52 -4.20
C ALA A 102 -3.96 0.84 -5.50
N THR A 103 -3.87 -0.04 -6.49
CA THR A 103 -4.60 0.09 -7.76
C THR A 103 -6.11 0.05 -7.54
N ALA A 104 -6.61 -0.85 -6.68
CA ALA A 104 -8.01 -0.90 -6.29
C ALA A 104 -8.49 0.42 -5.65
N VAL A 105 -7.70 0.93 -4.71
CA VAL A 105 -8.01 2.18 -3.99
C VAL A 105 -7.97 3.39 -4.94
N ILE A 106 -6.98 3.48 -5.82
CA ILE A 106 -6.91 4.54 -6.84
C ILE A 106 -8.10 4.45 -7.80
N ALA A 107 -8.56 3.24 -8.15
CA ALA A 107 -9.77 3.09 -8.94
C ALA A 107 -11.00 3.59 -8.18
N ALA A 108 -11.14 3.23 -6.91
CA ALA A 108 -12.27 3.65 -6.08
C ALA A 108 -12.44 5.18 -6.05
N THR A 109 -11.34 5.94 -6.01
CA THR A 109 -11.39 7.41 -5.97
C THR A 109 -11.61 8.07 -7.34
N ARG A 110 -11.56 7.29 -8.42
CA ARG A 110 -11.85 7.74 -9.79
C ARG A 110 -13.27 7.43 -10.25
N VAL A 111 -14.04 6.68 -9.46
CA VAL A 111 -15.45 6.45 -9.75
C VAL A 111 -16.21 7.78 -9.66
N PRO A 112 -16.97 8.21 -10.68
CA PRO A 112 -17.78 9.43 -10.59
C PRO A 112 -18.78 9.34 -9.43
N GLY A 113 -18.74 10.30 -8.50
CA GLY A 113 -19.52 10.25 -7.26
C GLY A 113 -19.02 9.22 -6.23
N GLY A 114 -17.90 8.56 -6.50
CA GLY A 114 -17.22 7.66 -5.57
C GLY A 114 -16.62 8.46 -4.42
N MET A 115 -17.21 8.30 -3.24
CA MET A 115 -16.70 8.90 -2.01
C MET A 115 -15.65 7.98 -1.38
N ALA A 116 -14.62 8.54 -0.75
CA ALA A 116 -13.76 7.76 0.13
C ALA A 116 -14.64 7.16 1.24
N THR A 117 -14.69 5.83 1.30
CA THR A 117 -15.37 5.12 2.39
C THR A 117 -14.35 4.75 3.46
N PRO A 118 -14.79 4.46 4.70
CA PRO A 118 -13.89 3.89 5.72
C PRO A 118 -13.14 2.64 5.23
N LYS A 119 -13.78 1.83 4.37
CA LYS A 119 -13.13 0.69 3.71
C LYS A 119 -12.02 1.14 2.76
N THR A 120 -12.28 2.14 1.92
CA THR A 120 -11.29 2.70 0.98
C THR A 120 -10.09 3.28 1.73
N THR A 121 -10.32 4.01 2.82
CA THR A 121 -9.26 4.58 3.66
C THR A 121 -8.40 3.48 4.29
N SER A 122 -9.03 2.53 4.98
CA SER A 122 -8.30 1.41 5.63
C SER A 122 -7.55 0.52 4.63
N SER A 123 -8.08 0.34 3.43
CA SER A 123 -7.40 -0.40 2.34
C SER A 123 -6.21 0.39 1.79
N GLY A 124 -6.35 1.71 1.64
CA GLY A 124 -5.25 2.56 1.20
C GLY A 124 -4.14 2.69 2.24
N GLU A 125 -4.45 2.82 3.53
CA GLU A 125 -3.43 2.80 4.61
C GLU A 125 -2.63 1.50 4.63
N ARG A 126 -3.31 0.38 4.35
CA ARG A 126 -2.67 -0.92 4.25
C ARG A 126 -1.79 -1.05 3.01
N ALA A 127 -2.25 -0.55 1.87
CA ALA A 127 -1.45 -0.47 0.66
C ALA A 127 -0.21 0.41 0.88
N GLU A 128 -0.35 1.56 1.56
CA GLU A 128 0.80 2.41 1.94
C GLU A 128 1.81 1.64 2.78
N LEU A 129 1.34 0.93 3.82
CA LEU A 129 2.22 0.17 4.71
C LEU A 129 2.99 -0.92 3.94
N LEU A 130 2.30 -1.70 3.11
CA LEU A 130 2.90 -2.77 2.32
C LEU A 130 3.92 -2.24 1.31
N LEU A 131 3.57 -1.16 0.58
CA LEU A 131 4.46 -0.52 -0.38
C LEU A 131 5.65 0.16 0.30
N ALA A 132 5.45 0.82 1.44
CA ALA A 132 6.54 1.42 2.20
C ALA A 132 7.53 0.35 2.71
N TYR A 133 7.04 -0.79 3.20
CA TYR A 133 7.88 -1.92 3.58
C TYR A 133 8.65 -2.48 2.37
N ALA A 134 7.97 -2.69 1.25
CA ALA A 134 8.60 -3.17 0.01
C ALA A 134 9.69 -2.21 -0.50
N MET A 135 9.41 -0.90 -0.47
CA MET A 135 10.36 0.16 -0.86
C MET A 135 11.60 0.16 0.04
N GLN A 136 11.42 0.04 1.37
CA GLN A 136 12.53 -0.05 2.34
C GLN A 136 13.43 -1.27 2.10
N ASN A 137 12.90 -2.31 1.45
CA ASN A 137 13.59 -3.54 1.11
C ASN A 137 13.97 -3.64 -0.38
N GLY A 138 14.00 -2.51 -1.09
CA GLY A 138 14.56 -2.43 -2.46
C GLY A 138 13.59 -2.73 -3.60
N SER A 139 12.27 -2.70 -3.38
CA SER A 139 11.31 -2.80 -4.49
C SER A 139 11.45 -1.61 -5.45
N PRO A 140 11.69 -1.85 -6.75
CA PRO A 140 11.83 -0.78 -7.74
C PRO A 140 10.49 -0.13 -8.11
N THR A 141 9.37 -0.82 -7.85
CA THR A 141 8.02 -0.36 -8.25
C THR A 141 7.24 0.31 -7.12
N ALA A 142 7.63 0.07 -5.87
CA ALA A 142 6.84 0.48 -4.73
C ALA A 142 6.75 2.01 -4.56
N ALA A 143 7.84 2.73 -4.82
CA ALA A 143 7.89 4.19 -4.62
C ALA A 143 6.89 4.93 -5.52
N GLU A 144 6.81 4.56 -6.80
CA GLU A 144 5.93 5.23 -7.76
C GLU A 144 4.46 4.95 -7.44
N LEU A 145 4.12 3.71 -7.09
CA LEU A 145 2.73 3.40 -6.73
C LEU A 145 2.31 4.01 -5.40
N LEU A 146 3.23 4.09 -4.42
CA LEU A 146 2.99 4.78 -3.16
C LEU A 146 2.69 6.27 -3.41
N ARG A 147 3.46 6.91 -4.28
CA ARG A 147 3.23 8.30 -4.69
C ARG A 147 1.86 8.48 -5.35
N MET A 148 1.50 7.60 -6.29
CA MET A 148 0.18 7.65 -6.95
C MET A 148 -0.98 7.46 -5.97
N LEU A 149 -0.83 6.54 -5.01
CA LEU A 149 -1.82 6.29 -3.97
C LEU A 149 -1.99 7.52 -3.07
N GLN A 150 -0.90 8.13 -2.61
CA GLN A 150 -0.95 9.34 -1.78
C GLN A 150 -1.63 10.53 -2.49
N GLN A 151 -1.57 10.57 -3.82
CA GLN A 151 -2.23 11.58 -4.65
C GLN A 151 -3.69 11.25 -4.99
N SER A 152 -4.19 10.06 -4.64
CA SER A 152 -5.50 9.58 -5.09
C SER A 152 -6.68 10.10 -4.27
N ASN A 153 -6.48 10.96 -3.27
CA ASN A 153 -7.51 11.49 -2.37
C ASN A 153 -8.23 10.41 -1.53
N TYR A 154 -7.67 9.21 -1.38
CA TYR A 154 -8.33 8.13 -0.62
C TYR A 154 -8.44 8.38 0.91
N LYS A 155 -7.77 9.44 1.39
CA LYS A 155 -7.83 9.95 2.78
C LYS A 155 -8.81 11.12 2.96
N THR A 156 -9.41 11.64 1.88
CA THR A 156 -10.35 12.76 1.97
C THR A 156 -11.78 12.25 1.87
N PHE A 157 -12.54 12.42 2.94
CA PHE A 157 -13.98 12.25 2.95
C PHE A 157 -14.60 13.53 2.38
N ASN A 158 -15.51 13.40 1.40
CA ASN A 158 -16.39 14.50 1.00
C ASN A 158 -17.69 14.38 1.79
#